data_AF-A0A536XX48-F1
#
_entry.id   AF-A0A536XX48-F1
#
_cell.length_a   1.000
_cell.length_b   1.000
_cell.length_c   1.000
_cell.angle_alpha   90.00
_cell.angle_beta   90.00
_cell.angle_gamma   90.00
#
_symmetry.space_group_name_H-M   'P 1'
#
loop_
_entity.id
_entity.type
_entity.pdbx_description
1 polymer ?
#
loop_
_entity_poly.entity_id
_entity_poly.type
_entity_poly.pdbx_seq_one_letter_code
_entity_poly.pdbx_strand_id
1 'polypeptide(L)'
;MNRLIRTTTIAVLGLAAGACTVMETKPVAREDLKNMQGHVIGYKDLMVDSRSGEELAQLTLFVPRLGEGGEIIGYEERVRGGTVLRELNGKRIGVRWLDVRSRGTNPQSKGLLIMVRGKESKHAPLAQAPSIEELIQLARLEN
;
A
#
# COMPACT_ATOMS: atom_id res chain seq x y z
N MET A 1 1.15 60.16 -35.56
CA MET A 1 0.70 59.22 -36.61
C MET A 1 1.67 58.03 -36.62
N ASN A 2 1.13 56.81 -36.51
CA ASN A 2 1.77 55.49 -36.67
C ASN A 2 2.56 54.94 -35.44
N ARG A 3 1.87 54.20 -34.55
CA ARG A 3 1.77 52.71 -34.52
C ARG A 3 3.07 52.08 -34.01
N LEU A 4 3.22 51.87 -32.69
CA LEU A 4 2.79 50.64 -31.99
C LEU A 4 3.14 49.36 -32.79
N ILE A 5 4.44 49.06 -32.93
CA ILE A 5 4.91 47.81 -33.53
C ILE A 5 6.10 47.29 -32.71
N ARG A 6 5.81 46.31 -31.84
CA ARG A 6 6.59 45.09 -31.53
C ARG A 6 6.26 44.61 -30.11
N THR A 7 5.05 44.10 -29.94
CA THR A 7 4.63 43.33 -28.78
C THR A 7 3.96 42.06 -29.27
N THR A 8 4.73 41.11 -29.81
CA THR A 8 4.27 39.72 -30.04
C THR A 8 5.44 38.86 -30.52
N THR A 9 6.26 38.39 -29.57
CA THR A 9 6.97 37.13 -29.79
C THR A 9 6.23 36.11 -28.95
N ILE A 10 5.52 35.26 -29.67
CA ILE A 10 4.53 34.30 -29.24
C ILE A 10 5.17 33.30 -28.27
N ALA A 11 4.66 33.30 -27.04
CA ALA A 11 4.82 32.21 -26.08
C ALA A 11 4.06 30.98 -26.59
N VAL A 12 4.74 30.10 -27.33
CA VAL A 12 4.27 28.73 -27.60
C VAL A 12 5.44 27.79 -27.42
N LEU A 13 5.55 27.30 -26.19
CA LEU A 13 6.03 25.96 -25.86
C LEU A 13 5.17 25.48 -24.69
N GLY A 14 3.86 25.55 -24.91
CA GLY A 14 2.87 24.88 -24.09
C GLY A 14 2.78 23.42 -24.51
N LEU A 15 2.58 22.57 -23.50
CA LEU A 15 2.01 21.23 -23.59
C LEU A 15 2.94 20.15 -24.17
N ALA A 16 4.06 19.89 -23.49
CA ALA A 16 4.43 18.48 -23.30
C ALA A 16 3.35 17.89 -22.39
N ALA A 17 2.38 17.26 -23.02
CA ALA A 17 1.25 16.59 -22.37
C ALA A 17 1.76 15.75 -21.19
N GLY A 18 1.25 16.07 -19.99
CA GLY A 18 1.20 15.13 -18.88
C GLY A 18 0.30 13.97 -19.28
N ALA A 19 0.80 13.07 -20.12
CA ALA A 19 0.26 11.73 -20.22
C ALA A 19 0.63 11.06 -18.89
N CYS A 20 -0.31 11.05 -17.94
CA CYS A 20 -0.33 10.01 -16.93
C CYS A 20 -0.49 8.69 -17.70
N THR A 21 0.61 8.14 -18.21
CA THR A 21 0.61 6.82 -18.81
C THR A 21 0.30 5.87 -17.67
N VAL A 22 -0.95 5.43 -17.60
CA VAL A 22 -1.34 4.33 -16.73
C VAL A 22 -0.57 3.14 -17.25
N MET A 23 0.47 2.72 -16.52
CA MET A 23 1.19 1.50 -16.85
C MET A 23 0.19 0.34 -16.74
N GLU A 24 -0.03 -0.36 -17.84
CA GLU A 24 -0.90 -1.54 -17.87
C GLU A 24 -0.11 -2.76 -17.40
N THR A 25 -0.02 -2.88 -16.08
CA THR A 25 0.71 -3.94 -15.43
C THR A 25 -0.19 -5.14 -15.14
N LYS A 26 0.30 -6.35 -15.37
CA LYS A 26 -0.38 -7.60 -15.00
C LYS A 26 0.34 -8.27 -13.85
N PRO A 27 -0.39 -8.71 -12.80
CA PRO A 27 0.22 -9.49 -11.72
C PRO A 27 0.62 -10.87 -12.25
N VAL A 28 1.83 -11.30 -11.93
CA VAL A 28 2.42 -12.58 -12.34
C VAL A 28 2.55 -13.52 -11.15
N ALA A 29 3.04 -13.02 -10.02
CA ALA A 29 3.22 -13.80 -8.81
C ALA A 29 3.05 -12.92 -7.57
N ARG A 30 2.79 -13.57 -6.44
CA ARG A 30 2.68 -12.93 -5.13
C ARG A 30 3.42 -13.75 -4.09
N GLU A 31 4.25 -13.08 -3.30
CA GLU A 31 5.07 -13.68 -2.25
C GLU A 31 4.82 -12.97 -0.92
N ASP A 32 4.64 -13.74 0.16
CA ASP A 32 4.53 -13.17 1.50
C ASP A 32 5.89 -12.65 1.98
N LEU A 33 5.93 -11.42 2.48
CA LEU A 33 7.10 -10.85 3.13
C LEU A 33 7.10 -11.22 4.60
N LYS A 34 8.17 -11.87 5.07
CA LYS A 34 8.29 -12.32 6.45
C LYS A 34 9.44 -11.62 7.18
N ASN A 35 9.21 -11.24 8.44
CA ASN A 35 10.28 -10.73 9.30
C ASN A 35 11.13 -11.89 9.89
N MET A 36 12.16 -11.55 10.67
CA MET A 36 13.04 -12.53 11.33
C MET A 36 12.32 -13.49 12.31
N GLN A 37 11.14 -13.11 12.80
CA GLN A 37 10.31 -13.94 13.69
C GLN A 37 9.35 -14.85 12.90
N GLY A 38 9.36 -14.77 11.56
CA GLY A 38 8.47 -15.51 10.67
C GLY A 38 7.08 -14.90 10.51
N HIS A 39 6.84 -13.70 11.03
CA HIS A 39 5.56 -13.01 10.85
C HIS A 39 5.42 -12.50 9.42
N VAL A 40 4.24 -12.66 8.84
CA VAL A 40 3.89 -12.05 7.55
C VAL A 40 3.58 -10.57 7.77
N ILE A 41 4.50 -9.73 7.33
CA ILE A 41 4.44 -8.26 7.50
C ILE A 41 3.94 -7.54 6.24
N GLY A 42 3.65 -8.28 5.19
CA GLY A 42 3.26 -7.72 3.90
C GLY A 42 3.35 -8.76 2.80
N TYR A 43 3.33 -8.29 1.56
CA TYR A 43 3.54 -9.10 0.38
C TYR A 43 4.25 -8.32 -0.72
N LYS A 44 4.91 -9.05 -1.61
CA LYS A 44 5.48 -8.58 -2.87
C LYS A 44 4.64 -9.11 -4.01
N ASP A 45 4.08 -8.22 -4.81
CA ASP A 45 3.48 -8.56 -6.11
C ASP A 45 4.55 -8.37 -7.19
N LEU A 46 4.85 -9.42 -7.94
CA LEU A 46 5.62 -9.34 -9.17
C LEU A 46 4.65 -9.06 -10.31
N MET A 47 4.93 -8.00 -11.05
CA MET A 47 4.08 -7.45 -12.09
C MET A 47 4.91 -7.30 -13.36
N VAL A 48 4.28 -7.48 -14.52
CA VAL A 48 4.92 -7.24 -15.81
C VAL A 48 4.18 -6.13 -16.53
N ASP A 49 4.92 -5.15 -17.04
CA ASP A 49 4.37 -4.16 -17.96
C ASP A 49 3.96 -4.85 -19.27
N SER A 50 2.68 -4.76 -19.62
CA SER A 50 2.14 -5.39 -20.83
C SER A 50 2.72 -4.82 -22.12
N ARG A 51 3.31 -3.61 -22.09
CA ARG A 51 3.89 -2.97 -23.27
C ARG A 51 5.38 -3.25 -23.42
N SER A 52 6.17 -3.08 -22.37
CA SER A 52 7.64 -3.23 -22.43
C SER A 52 8.09 -4.66 -22.11
N GLY A 53 7.28 -5.44 -21.39
CA GLY A 53 7.68 -6.72 -20.82
C GLY A 53 8.57 -6.59 -19.58
N GLU A 54 8.80 -5.37 -19.08
CA GLU A 54 9.62 -5.14 -17.89
C GLU A 54 8.94 -5.68 -16.63
N GLU A 55 9.74 -6.29 -15.76
CA GLU A 55 9.29 -6.75 -14.44
C GLU A 55 9.35 -5.62 -13.41
N LEU A 56 8.30 -5.54 -12.61
CA LEU A 56 8.08 -4.58 -11.54
C LEU A 56 7.75 -5.34 -10.28
N ALA A 57 8.34 -4.95 -9.16
CA ALA A 57 7.99 -5.49 -7.85
C ALA A 57 7.26 -4.42 -7.04
N GLN A 58 6.00 -4.69 -6.68
CA GLN A 58 5.24 -3.85 -5.79
C GLN A 58 5.22 -4.45 -4.38
N LEU A 59 5.75 -3.71 -3.41
CA LEU A 59 5.73 -4.09 -2.00
C LEU A 59 4.54 -3.44 -1.30
N THR A 60 3.75 -4.25 -0.61
CA THR A 60 2.68 -3.77 0.28
C THR A 60 2.96 -4.24 1.69
N LEU A 61 3.25 -3.29 2.58
CA LEU A 61 3.48 -3.56 3.99
C LEU A 61 2.21 -3.38 4.80
N PHE A 62 2.04 -4.23 5.80
CA PHE A 62 0.95 -4.15 6.74
C PHE A 62 1.35 -3.33 7.96
N VAL A 63 0.36 -2.70 8.60
CA VAL A 63 0.56 -1.92 9.82
C VAL A 63 0.44 -2.85 11.03
N PRO A 64 1.42 -2.88 11.96
CA PRO A 64 1.33 -3.73 13.14
C PRO A 64 0.20 -3.27 14.07
N ARG A 65 -0.54 -4.24 14.62
CA ARG A 65 -1.51 -4.01 15.69
C ARG A 65 -0.88 -4.40 17.01
N LEU A 66 -0.91 -3.46 17.95
CA LEU A 66 -0.38 -3.66 19.29
C LEU A 66 -1.49 -4.09 20.25
N GLY A 67 -1.17 -5.04 21.13
CA GLY A 67 -1.97 -5.39 22.29
C GLY A 67 -1.73 -4.43 23.44
N GLU A 68 -2.36 -4.71 24.59
CA GLU A 68 -2.27 -3.85 25.77
C GLU A 68 -0.84 -3.77 26.35
N GLY A 69 -0.05 -4.84 26.21
CA GLY A 69 1.35 -4.90 26.64
C GLY A 69 2.34 -4.37 25.61
N GLY A 70 1.87 -3.83 24.48
CA GLY A 70 2.73 -3.35 23.38
C GLY A 70 3.25 -4.45 22.47
N GLU A 71 2.87 -5.70 22.67
CA GLU A 71 3.18 -6.82 21.79
C GLU A 71 2.40 -6.77 20.47
N ILE A 72 2.96 -7.29 19.39
CA ILE A 72 2.25 -7.41 18.13
C ILE A 72 1.28 -8.59 18.22
N ILE A 73 -0.01 -8.28 18.03
CA ILE A 73 -1.11 -9.26 18.06
C ILE A 73 -1.62 -9.59 16.65
N GLY A 74 -1.14 -8.89 15.63
CA GLY A 74 -1.54 -9.06 14.24
C GLY A 74 -1.18 -7.86 13.39
N TYR A 75 -1.74 -7.81 12.19
CA TYR A 75 -1.45 -6.78 11.19
C TYR A 75 -2.70 -6.25 10.50
N GLU A 76 -2.59 -5.04 9.98
CA GLU A 76 -3.60 -4.32 9.19
C GLU A 76 -3.10 -4.12 7.76
N GLU A 77 -3.73 -4.80 6.81
CA GLU A 77 -3.54 -4.55 5.38
C GLU A 77 -4.50 -3.44 4.95
N ARG A 78 -3.97 -2.31 4.46
CA ARG A 78 -4.81 -1.25 3.92
C ARG A 78 -5.27 -1.61 2.52
N VAL A 79 -6.59 -1.64 2.34
CA VAL A 79 -7.24 -1.91 1.06
C VAL A 79 -8.14 -0.74 0.69
N ARG A 80 -8.52 -0.65 -0.59
CA ARG A 80 -9.45 0.39 -1.03
C ARG A 80 -10.77 0.28 -0.24
N GLY A 81 -11.13 1.35 0.48
CA GLY A 81 -12.36 1.43 1.27
C GLY A 81 -12.26 0.87 2.70
N GLY A 82 -11.10 0.38 3.15
CA GLY A 82 -10.98 -0.15 4.50
C GLY A 82 -9.65 -0.82 4.81
N THR A 83 -9.71 -1.80 5.71
CA THR A 83 -8.56 -2.51 6.22
C THR A 83 -8.91 -3.97 6.42
N VAL A 84 -8.04 -4.88 6.01
CA VAL A 84 -8.13 -6.31 6.31
C VAL A 84 -7.28 -6.58 7.54
N LEU A 85 -7.85 -7.26 8.53
CA LEU A 85 -7.16 -7.69 9.74
C LEU A 85 -6.54 -9.07 9.50
N ARG A 86 -5.25 -9.21 9.81
CA ARG A 86 -4.48 -10.43 9.63
C ARG A 86 -3.82 -10.88 10.94
N GLU A 87 -3.72 -12.19 11.12
CA GLU A 87 -2.88 -12.84 12.13
C GLU A 87 -1.38 -12.68 11.77
N LEU A 88 -0.50 -13.02 12.71
CA LEU A 88 0.96 -13.02 12.49
C LEU A 88 1.41 -13.93 11.35
N ASN A 89 0.68 -15.01 11.07
CA ASN A 89 0.95 -15.93 9.95
C ASN A 89 0.40 -15.42 8.60
N GLY A 90 -0.16 -14.22 8.55
CA GLY A 90 -0.76 -13.64 7.34
C GLY A 90 -2.23 -14.03 7.10
N LYS A 91 -2.79 -14.96 7.88
CA LYS A 91 -4.18 -15.39 7.75
C LYS A 91 -5.14 -14.25 8.03
N ARG A 92 -6.11 -14.04 7.14
CA ARG A 92 -7.19 -13.05 7.33
C ARG A 92 -8.13 -13.48 8.47
N ILE A 93 -8.39 -12.55 9.38
CA ILE A 93 -9.28 -12.72 10.55
C ILE A 93 -10.39 -11.68 10.65
N GLY A 94 -10.39 -10.66 9.79
CA GLY A 94 -11.46 -9.67 9.82
C GLY A 94 -11.28 -8.58 8.80
N VAL A 95 -12.23 -7.66 8.78
CA VAL A 95 -12.22 -6.46 7.96
C VAL A 95 -12.82 -5.30 8.72
N ARG A 96 -12.25 -4.12 8.52
CA ARG A 96 -12.77 -2.83 8.97
C ARG A 96 -13.07 -1.97 7.76
N TRP A 97 -14.34 -1.69 7.51
CA TRP A 97 -14.78 -0.83 6.41
C TRP A 97 -14.93 0.60 6.88
N LEU A 98 -14.34 1.53 6.15
CA LEU A 98 -14.58 2.95 6.36
C LEU A 98 -15.87 3.30 5.62
N ASP A 99 -16.95 3.60 6.37
CA ASP A 99 -18.16 4.13 5.75
C ASP A 99 -17.92 5.60 5.35
N VAL A 100 -17.50 5.80 4.11
CA VAL A 100 -17.23 7.13 3.56
C VAL A 100 -18.52 7.94 3.41
N ARG A 101 -19.70 7.30 3.25
CA ARG A 101 -20.99 7.98 3.12
C ARG A 101 -21.36 8.69 4.42
N SER A 102 -21.01 8.09 5.55
CA SER A 102 -21.26 8.67 6.88
C SER A 102 -20.41 9.90 7.20
N ARG A 103 -19.32 10.20 6.47
CA ARG A 103 -18.45 11.35 6.78
C ARG A 103 -19.11 12.71 6.55
N GLY A 104 -20.13 12.79 5.69
CA GLY A 104 -20.87 14.03 5.45
C GLY A 104 -21.74 14.46 6.63
N THR A 105 -22.22 13.50 7.44
CA THR A 105 -23.15 13.75 8.56
C THR A 105 -22.56 13.37 9.92
N ASN A 106 -21.52 12.53 9.96
CA ASN A 106 -20.81 12.10 11.15
C ASN A 106 -19.30 11.94 10.86
N PRO A 107 -18.52 13.02 10.99
CA PRO A 107 -17.07 12.99 10.73
C PRO A 107 -16.28 12.11 11.70
N GLN A 108 -16.87 11.69 12.83
CA GLN A 108 -16.27 10.77 13.80
C GLN A 108 -16.65 9.30 13.59
N SER A 109 -17.41 8.97 12.55
CA SER A 109 -17.79 7.59 12.26
C SER A 109 -16.54 6.70 12.10
N LYS A 110 -16.39 5.73 13.00
CA LYS A 110 -15.24 4.80 13.03
C LYS A 110 -15.35 3.67 11.99
N GLY A 111 -16.42 3.67 11.19
CA GLY A 111 -16.73 2.64 10.20
C GLY A 111 -17.33 1.36 10.80
N LEU A 112 -17.58 0.37 9.95
CA LEU A 112 -18.10 -0.94 10.34
C LEU A 112 -16.94 -1.93 10.51
N LEU A 113 -16.82 -2.55 11.68
CA LEU A 113 -15.82 -3.59 11.95
C LEU A 113 -16.51 -4.96 12.00
N ILE A 114 -16.06 -5.88 11.15
CA ILE A 114 -16.49 -7.29 11.15
C ILE A 114 -15.26 -8.15 11.44
N MET A 115 -15.23 -8.78 12.62
CA MET A 115 -14.17 -9.71 13.02
C MET A 115 -14.70 -11.14 13.02
N VAL A 116 -13.98 -12.04 12.36
CA VAL A 116 -14.26 -13.48 12.39
C VAL A 116 -13.18 -14.10 13.27
N ARG A 117 -13.53 -14.42 14.52
CA ARG A 117 -12.56 -15.03 15.47
C ARG A 117 -12.22 -16.45 15.03
N GLY A 118 -10.98 -16.67 14.61
CA GLY A 118 -10.34 -17.98 14.63
C GLY A 118 -9.82 -18.32 16.04
N LYS A 119 -9.49 -19.59 16.29
CA LYS A 119 -8.81 -20.04 17.52
C LYS A 119 -7.57 -19.19 17.80
N GLU A 120 -7.31 -18.87 19.08
CA GLU A 120 -6.29 -17.94 19.56
C GLU A 120 -4.94 -18.03 18.83
N SER A 121 -4.48 -16.88 18.32
CA SER A 121 -3.16 -16.73 17.68
C SER A 121 -2.11 -16.35 18.71
N LYS A 122 -0.93 -16.98 18.63
CA LYS A 122 0.23 -16.73 19.51
C LYS A 122 0.67 -15.26 19.42
N HIS A 123 0.96 -14.65 20.57
CA HIS A 123 1.44 -13.26 20.69
C HIS A 123 2.97 -13.18 20.50
N ALA A 124 3.49 -12.05 19.99
CA ALA A 124 4.93 -11.87 19.77
C ALA A 124 5.40 -10.42 20.00
N PRO A 125 6.65 -10.21 20.44
CA PRO A 125 7.16 -8.88 20.76
C PRO A 125 7.30 -7.96 19.53
N LEU A 126 7.17 -6.64 19.75
CA LEU A 126 7.26 -5.60 18.72
C LEU A 126 8.63 -5.60 18.03
N ALA A 127 8.65 -6.00 16.75
CA ALA A 127 9.79 -5.78 15.87
C ALA A 127 9.78 -4.33 15.37
N GLN A 128 10.97 -3.72 15.28
CA GLN A 128 11.15 -2.39 14.70
C GLN A 128 10.63 -2.37 13.25
N ALA A 129 10.08 -1.24 12.80
CA ALA A 129 9.65 -1.09 11.41
C ALA A 129 10.88 -1.28 10.50
N PRO A 130 10.78 -2.11 9.44
CA PRO A 130 11.93 -2.43 8.63
C PRO A 130 12.46 -1.19 7.88
N SER A 131 13.78 -1.06 7.80
CA SER A 131 14.42 0.01 7.01
C SER A 131 14.20 -0.19 5.51
N ILE A 132 14.49 0.83 4.70
CA ILE A 132 14.38 0.72 3.23
C ILE A 132 15.33 -0.36 2.71
N GLU A 133 16.54 -0.46 3.27
CA GLU A 133 17.55 -1.46 2.93
C GLU A 133 17.07 -2.87 3.31
N GLU A 134 16.45 -3.03 4.48
CA GLU A 134 15.84 -4.30 4.88
C GLU A 134 14.69 -4.69 3.95
N LEU A 135 13.90 -3.71 3.47
CA LEU A 135 12.85 -3.95 2.48
C LEU A 135 13.41 -4.39 1.13
N ILE A 136 14.51 -3.80 0.67
CA ILE A 136 15.21 -4.19 -0.56
C ILE A 136 15.71 -5.64 -0.47
N GLN A 137 16.34 -6.00 0.66
CA GLN A 137 16.81 -7.36 0.92
C GLN A 137 15.64 -8.36 1.03
N LEU A 138 14.59 -8.01 1.78
CA LEU A 138 13.39 -8.86 1.93
C LEU A 138 12.68 -9.09 0.59
N ALA A 139 12.66 -8.08 -0.27
CA ALA A 139 12.08 -8.18 -1.59
C ALA A 139 12.97 -8.92 -2.60
N ARG A 140 14.23 -9.21 -2.25
CA ARG A 140 15.27 -9.77 -3.13
C ARG A 140 15.43 -8.92 -4.40
N LEU A 141 15.47 -7.60 -4.24
CA LEU A 141 15.61 -6.64 -5.34
C LEU A 141 17.08 -6.39 -5.73
N GLU A 142 18.02 -7.07 -5.10
CA GLU A 142 19.42 -7.07 -5.51
C GLU A 142 19.62 -8.13 -6.60
N ASN A 143 20.11 -7.67 -7.76
CA ASN A 143 20.63 -8.52 -8.84
C ASN A 143 21.96 -9.14 -8.46
#